data_AF-A0A7S3JLU6-F1
#
_entry.id   AF-A0A7S3JLU6-F1
#
_cell.length_a   1.000
_cell.length_b   1.000
_cell.length_c   1.000
_cell.angle_alpha   90.00
_cell.angle_beta   90.00
_cell.angle_gamma   90.00
#
_symmetry.space_group_name_H-M   'P 1'
#
loop_
_entity.id
_entity.type
_entity.pdbx_description
1 polymer ?
#
loop_
_entity_poly.entity_id
_entity_poly.type
_entity_poly.pdbx_seq_one_letter_code
_entity_poly.pdbx_strand_id
1 'polypeptide(L)'
;MILFAYLNMPLSVAEMMGGALILITTLSTTIFLGKRYFLYQWGSLVIIVGGVTMVGASSIENNSDESENPAIGIALMLGAMCIQATQMIVEEKLFRNYKLSPLKVIGCEGVFGV
;
A
#
# COMPACT_ATOMS: atom_id res chain seq x y z
N MET A 1 5.59 -5.52 10.89
CA MET A 1 5.35 -4.06 10.78
C MET A 1 3.84 -3.73 10.82
N ILE A 2 3.00 -4.35 9.99
CA ILE A 2 1.53 -4.21 10.05
C ILE A 2 0.94 -4.59 11.42
N LEU A 3 1.47 -5.63 12.08
CA LEU A 3 1.06 -6.01 13.44
C LEU A 3 1.27 -4.91 14.48
N PHE A 4 2.30 -4.06 14.32
CA PHE A 4 2.57 -2.95 15.24
C PHE A 4 1.61 -1.76 15.01
N ALA A 5 1.20 -1.54 13.76
CA ALA A 5 0.13 -0.58 13.44
C ALA A 5 -1.22 -1.04 14.02
N TYR A 6 -1.52 -2.35 13.98
CA TYR A 6 -2.72 -2.92 14.59
C TYR A 6 -2.81 -2.80 16.11
N LEU A 7 -1.68 -2.60 16.80
CA LEU A 7 -1.69 -2.33 18.24
C LEU A 7 -2.07 -0.88 18.59
N ASN A 8 -2.00 0.04 17.62
CA ASN A 8 -2.23 1.46 17.81
C ASN A 8 -3.47 1.98 17.05
N MET A 9 -4.20 1.11 16.37
CA MET A 9 -5.41 1.43 15.60
C MET A 9 -6.35 0.23 15.50
N PRO A 10 -7.68 0.46 15.40
CA PRO A 10 -8.64 -0.61 15.16
C PRO A 10 -8.41 -1.29 13.81
N LEU A 11 -8.62 -2.61 13.79
CA LEU A 11 -8.31 -3.49 12.65
C LEU A 11 -8.99 -3.03 11.34
N SER A 12 -10.18 -2.45 11.44
CA SER A 12 -10.97 -1.98 10.30
C SER A 12 -10.36 -0.78 9.59
N VAL A 13 -9.80 0.19 10.32
CA VAL A 13 -9.19 1.41 9.75
C VAL A 13 -7.91 1.06 9.01
N ALA A 14 -7.13 0.14 9.59
CA ALA A 14 -5.89 -0.36 8.99
C ALA A 14 -6.13 -1.10 7.66
N GLU A 15 -7.11 -2.00 7.60
CA GLU A 15 -7.46 -2.69 6.34
C GLU A 15 -8.03 -1.74 5.29
N MET A 16 -8.87 -0.78 5.70
CA MET A 16 -9.45 0.20 4.77
C MET A 16 -8.39 1.12 4.15
N MET A 17 -7.37 1.52 4.93
CA MET A 17 -6.21 2.24 4.41
C MET A 17 -5.43 1.43 3.36
N GLY A 18 -5.63 0.10 3.28
CA GLY A 18 -5.09 -0.77 2.23
C GLY A 18 -5.41 -0.29 0.80
N GLY A 19 -6.49 0.46 0.60
CA GLY A 19 -6.78 1.12 -0.68
C GLY A 19 -5.70 2.12 -1.12
N ALA A 20 -4.95 2.72 -0.19
CA ALA A 20 -3.86 3.65 -0.48
C ALA A 20 -2.65 2.97 -1.14
N LEU A 21 -2.46 1.66 -0.93
CA LEU A 21 -1.43 0.90 -1.62
C LEU A 21 -1.60 0.98 -3.14
N ILE A 22 -2.85 0.95 -3.62
CA ILE A 22 -3.17 1.04 -5.05
C ILE A 22 -2.66 2.36 -5.63
N LEU A 23 -2.77 3.48 -4.87
CA LEU A 23 -2.21 4.76 -5.29
C LEU A 23 -0.69 4.73 -5.37
N ILE A 24 -0.02 4.23 -4.33
CA ILE A 24 1.44 4.20 -4.27
C ILE A 24 2.00 3.29 -5.37
N THR A 25 1.42 2.11 -5.58
CA THR A 25 1.83 1.18 -6.63
C THR A 25 1.62 1.79 -8.01
N THR A 26 0.48 2.43 -8.26
CA THR A 26 0.22 3.09 -9.57
C THR A 26 1.23 4.21 -9.83
N LEU A 27 1.55 5.02 -8.81
CA LEU A 27 2.54 6.09 -8.91
C LEU A 27 3.94 5.52 -9.20
N SER A 28 4.37 4.52 -8.42
CA SER A 28 5.69 3.91 -8.59
C SER A 28 5.84 3.14 -9.91
N THR A 29 4.80 2.44 -10.38
CA THR A 29 4.79 1.78 -11.70
C THR A 29 4.89 2.79 -12.83
N THR A 30 4.31 3.99 -12.68
CA THR A 30 4.48 5.08 -13.66
C THR A 30 5.94 5.50 -13.77
N ILE A 31 6.59 5.72 -12.63
CA ILE A 31 7.94 6.24 -12.54
C ILE A 31 8.98 5.21 -13.00
N PHE A 32 8.84 3.95 -12.57
CA PHE A 32 9.82 2.89 -12.87
C PHE A 32 9.61 2.17 -14.20
N LEU A 33 8.36 2.07 -14.67
CA LEU A 33 8.00 1.26 -15.83
C LEU A 33 7.61 2.10 -17.06
N GLY A 34 7.47 3.43 -16.91
CA GLY A 34 7.27 4.37 -18.01
C GLY A 34 6.00 4.14 -18.84
N LYS A 35 5.01 3.43 -18.30
CA LYS A 35 3.74 3.20 -18.99
C LYS A 35 2.94 4.50 -19.07
N ARG A 36 2.41 4.80 -20.26
CA ARG A 36 1.44 5.90 -20.45
C ARG A 36 0.05 5.39 -20.07
N TYR A 37 -0.60 6.05 -19.11
CA TYR A 37 -1.95 5.73 -18.68
C TYR A 37 -2.96 6.36 -19.65
N PHE A 38 -3.95 5.58 -20.07
CA PHE A 38 -5.09 6.10 -20.84
C PHE A 38 -6.03 6.90 -19.91
N LEU A 39 -6.78 7.86 -20.45
CA LEU A 39 -7.66 8.76 -19.69
C LEU A 39 -8.67 8.05 -18.75
N TYR A 40 -9.06 6.80 -19.05
CA TYR A 40 -9.95 6.01 -18.19
C TYR A 40 -9.34 5.65 -16.81
N GLN A 41 -8.01 5.52 -16.70
CA GLN A 41 -7.34 5.22 -15.42
C GLN A 41 -7.24 6.43 -14.49
N TRP A 42 -7.41 7.64 -15.02
CA TRP A 42 -7.45 8.85 -14.19
C TRP A 42 -8.71 8.89 -13.32
N GLY A 43 -9.85 8.38 -13.83
CA GLY A 43 -11.09 8.29 -13.06
C GLY A 43 -10.96 7.44 -11.81
N SER A 44 -10.30 6.28 -11.92
CA SER A 44 -10.01 5.43 -10.76
C SER A 44 -9.06 6.11 -9.77
N LEU A 45 -8.07 6.86 -10.24
CA LEU A 45 -7.13 7.55 -9.36
C LEU A 45 -7.85 8.57 -8.47
N VAL A 46 -8.77 9.35 -9.04
CA VAL A 46 -9.55 10.36 -8.30
C VAL A 46 -10.44 9.71 -7.24
N ILE A 47 -11.10 8.59 -7.56
CA ILE A 47 -11.95 7.87 -6.61
C ILE A 47 -11.14 7.33 -5.42
N ILE A 48 -9.95 6.77 -5.68
CA ILE A 48 -9.10 6.21 -4.62
C ILE A 48 -8.53 7.34 -3.74
N VAL A 49 -8.09 8.46 -4.33
CA VAL A 49 -7.67 9.63 -3.55
C VAL A 49 -8.82 10.13 -2.68
N GLY A 50 -10.04 10.19 -3.20
CA GLY A 50 -11.23 10.53 -2.43
C GLY A 50 -11.48 9.57 -1.25
N GLY A 51 -11.40 8.26 -1.47
CA GLY A 51 -11.58 7.26 -0.42
C GLY A 51 -10.51 7.35 0.69
N VAL A 52 -9.24 7.48 0.32
CA VAL A 52 -8.13 7.55 1.28
C VAL A 52 -8.18 8.86 2.09
N THR A 53 -8.49 9.98 1.46
CA THR A 53 -8.65 11.27 2.16
C THR A 53 -9.83 11.25 3.12
N MET A 54 -10.94 10.59 2.76
CA MET A 54 -12.10 10.42 3.64
C MET A 54 -11.78 9.54 4.85
N VAL A 55 -11.14 8.37 4.65
CA VAL A 55 -10.74 7.48 5.75
C VAL A 55 -9.73 8.17 6.68
N GLY A 56 -8.77 8.91 6.13
CA GLY A 56 -7.82 9.71 6.90
C GLY A 56 -8.48 10.81 7.73
N ALA A 57 -9.45 11.54 7.16
CA ALA A 57 -10.19 12.59 7.86
C ALA A 57 -11.04 12.02 9.01
N SER A 58 -11.75 10.91 8.79
CA SER A 58 -12.55 10.25 9.83
C SER A 58 -11.71 9.75 11.00
N SER A 59 -10.45 9.38 10.76
CA SER A 59 -9.52 8.96 11.81
C SER A 59 -9.01 10.12 12.68
N ILE A 60 -8.97 11.35 12.15
CA ILE A 60 -8.63 12.56 12.93
C ILE A 60 -9.85 13.05 13.72
N GLU A 61 -11.07 12.85 13.23
CA GLU A 61 -12.28 13.32 13.91
C GLU A 61 -12.70 12.41 15.08
N ASN A 62 -12.42 11.10 14.99
CA ASN A 62 -12.62 10.12 16.08
C ASN A 62 -11.51 10.17 17.16
N ASN A 63 -11.12 11.37 17.62
CA ASN A 63 -10.17 11.58 18.72
C ASN A 63 -10.74 11.22 20.11
N SER A 64 -11.77 10.39 20.16
CA SER A 64 -12.38 9.87 21.38
C SER A 64 -12.00 8.41 21.54
N ASP A 65 -11.12 8.20 22.50
CA ASP A 65 -10.81 6.94 23.21
C ASP A 65 -9.75 6.02 22.57
N GLU A 66 -8.62 5.92 23.30
CA GLU A 66 -7.67 4.78 23.34
C GLU A 66 -6.44 4.73 22.43
N SER A 67 -6.03 5.77 21.71
CA SER A 67 -4.73 5.73 20.98
C SER A 67 -3.87 6.97 21.19
N GLU A 68 -2.64 6.78 21.68
CA GLU A 68 -1.59 7.80 21.61
C GLU A 68 -1.39 8.20 20.14
N ASN A 69 -1.85 9.40 19.78
CA ASN A 69 -1.65 10.05 18.48
C ASN A 69 -2.00 9.16 17.26
N PRO A 70 -3.29 9.06 16.85
CA PRO A 70 -3.70 8.33 15.64
C PRO A 70 -2.90 8.76 14.38
N ALA A 71 -2.40 10.00 14.34
CA ALA A 71 -1.49 10.47 13.30
C ALA A 71 -0.22 9.61 13.13
N ILE A 72 0.35 9.09 14.23
CA ILE A 72 1.55 8.25 14.20
C ILE A 72 1.22 6.88 13.58
N GLY A 73 0.05 6.31 13.91
CA GLY A 73 -0.44 5.06 13.33
C GLY A 73 -0.60 5.16 11.81
N ILE A 74 -1.22 6.24 11.32
CA ILE A 74 -1.39 6.51 9.89
C ILE A 74 -0.02 6.69 9.21
N ALA A 75 0.88 7.45 9.81
CA ALA A 75 2.21 7.69 9.24
C ALA A 75 3.02 6.39 9.11
N LEU A 76 3.01 5.55 10.15
CA LEU A 76 3.66 4.23 10.14
C LEU A 76 3.03 3.30 9.10
N MET A 77 1.70 3.34 8.96
CA MET A 77 0.97 2.54 7.99
C MET A 77 1.28 2.94 6.55
N LEU A 78 1.28 4.24 6.23
CA LEU A 78 1.68 4.73 4.91
C LEU A 78 3.13 4.35 4.59
N GLY A 79 4.02 4.43 5.58
CA GLY A 79 5.40 3.96 5.45
C GLY A 79 5.49 2.46 5.12
N ALA A 80 4.68 1.63 5.79
CA ALA A 80 4.62 0.20 5.50
C ALA A 80 4.10 -0.09 4.08
N MET A 81 3.11 0.67 3.61
CA MET A 81 2.57 0.52 2.25
C MET A 81 3.59 0.89 1.17
N CYS A 82 4.46 1.86 1.42
CA CYS A 82 5.56 2.17 0.50
C CYS A 82 6.51 0.99 0.29
N ILE A 83 6.85 0.27 1.36
CA ILE A 83 7.70 -0.92 1.30
C ILE A 83 6.98 -2.04 0.54
N GLN A 84 5.72 -2.31 0.89
CA GLN A 84 4.92 -3.36 0.27
C GLN A 84 4.70 -3.10 -1.23
N ALA A 85 4.41 -1.86 -1.63
CA ALA A 85 4.28 -1.48 -3.03
C ALA A 85 5.60 -1.65 -3.80
N THR A 86 6.74 -1.33 -3.16
CA THR A 86 8.06 -1.52 -3.77
C THR A 86 8.35 -2.99 -4.05
N GLN A 87 8.04 -3.90 -3.11
CA GLN A 87 8.17 -5.35 -3.29
C GLN A 87 7.33 -5.85 -4.48
N MET A 88 6.06 -5.45 -4.54
CA MET A 88 5.16 -5.81 -5.63
C MET A 88 5.71 -5.38 -7.00
N ILE A 89 6.31 -4.19 -7.09
CA ILE A 89 6.89 -3.68 -8.34
C ILE A 89 8.20 -4.39 -8.70
N VAL A 90 9.03 -4.72 -7.71
CA VAL A 90 10.24 -5.51 -7.93
C VAL A 90 9.89 -6.88 -8.50
N GLU A 91 8.86 -7.54 -7.97
CA GLU A 91 8.33 -8.79 -8.54
C GLU A 91 7.81 -8.59 -9.96
N GLU A 92 6.97 -7.57 -10.20
CA GLU A 92 6.45 -7.28 -11.55
C GLU A 92 7.60 -7.09 -12.55
N LYS A 93 8.65 -6.37 -12.15
CA LYS A 93 9.84 -6.11 -12.98
C LYS A 93 10.68 -7.37 -13.20
N LEU A 94 10.80 -8.24 -12.19
CA LEU A 94 11.50 -9.52 -12.29
C LEU A 94 10.80 -10.44 -13.30
N PHE A 95 9.48 -10.61 -13.18
CA PHE A 95 8.68 -11.45 -14.07
C PHE A 95 8.64 -10.92 -15.50
N ARG A 96 8.72 -9.59 -15.68
CA ARG A 96 8.76 -8.99 -17.01
C ARG A 96 10.10 -9.22 -17.73
N ASN A 97 11.22 -9.23 -17.01
CA ASN A 97 12.56 -9.39 -17.61
C ASN A 97 13.04 -10.85 -17.68
N TYR A 98 12.55 -11.73 -16.80
CA TYR A 98 12.93 -13.13 -16.76
C TYR A 98 11.69 -14.03 -16.81
N LYS A 99 11.67 -15.00 -17.74
CA LYS A 99 10.69 -16.11 -17.74
C LYS A 99 10.99 -17.08 -16.59
N LEU A 100 10.81 -16.63 -15.35
CA LEU A 100 10.93 -17.48 -14.18
C LEU A 100 9.57 -18.10 -13.87
N SER A 101 9.56 -19.38 -13.53
CA SER A 101 8.35 -20.04 -13.01
C SER A 101 7.98 -19.39 -11.67
N PRO A 102 6.71 -18.96 -11.47
CA PRO A 102 6.25 -18.30 -10.24
C PRO A 102 6.59 -19.06 -8.96
N LEU A 103 6.57 -20.40 -9.02
CA LEU A 103 6.90 -21.27 -7.89
C LEU A 103 8.33 -21.07 -7.36
N LYS A 104 9.29 -20.73 -8.22
CA LYS A 104 10.69 -20.59 -7.80
C LYS A 104 10.95 -19.24 -7.12
N VAL A 105 10.21 -18.21 -7.53
CA VAL A 105 10.30 -16.86 -6.95
C VAL A 105 9.76 -16.89 -5.52
N ILE A 106 8.53 -17.39 -5.36
CA ILE A 106 7.88 -17.53 -4.04
C ILE A 106 8.66 -18.49 -3.14
N GLY A 107 9.25 -19.55 -3.70
CA GLY A 107 10.11 -20.47 -2.94
C GLY A 107 11.40 -19.84 -2.43
N CYS A 108 12.04 -18.94 -3.20
CA CYS A 108 13.17 -18.15 -2.70
C CYS A 108 12.69 -17.16 -1.62
N GLU A 109 11.58 -16.49 -1.87
CA GLU A 109 11.02 -15.50 -0.95
C GLU A 109 10.71 -16.10 0.43
N GLY A 110 10.08 -17.28 0.47
CA GLY A 110 9.82 -18.02 1.70
C GLY A 110 11.09 -18.51 2.42
N VAL A 111 12.18 -18.78 1.70
CA VAL A 111 13.48 -19.14 2.32
C VAL A 111 14.20 -17.91 2.89
N PHE A 112 14.05 -16.75 2.23
CA PHE A 112 14.62 -15.49 2.70
C PHE A 112 13.77 -14.79 3.77
N GLY A 113 12.57 -15.29 4.04
CA GLY A 113 11.69 -14.78 5.09
C GLY A 113 11.14 -13.38 4.81
N VAL A 114 11.04 -13.02 3.53
CA VAL A 114 10.29 -11.85 3.06
C VAL A 114 8.80 -12.14 3.17
#